data_AF-Q3KQ82-F1
#
_entry.id   AF-Q3KQ82-F1
#
_cell.length_a   1.000
_cell.length_b   1.000
_cell.length_c   1.000
_cell.angle_alpha   90.00
_cell.angle_beta   90.00
_cell.angle_gamma   90.00
#
_symmetry.space_group_name_H-M   'P 1'
#
loop_
_entity.id
_entity.type
_entity.pdbx_description
1 polymer ?
#
loop_
_entity_poly.entity_id
_entity_poly.type
_entity_poly.pdbx_seq_one_letter_code
_entity_poly.pdbx_strand_id
1 'polypeptide(L)'
;MSGWNGYVDSLTCDKVQEACICGYKGTPSVWACTAGGTFNNITASEISALVSDNREKLFVNGLTLAGMRCSVLRDEFAVADNQVMDLRTKNPNGPTFNISICKTEQALVIVMGKAEVHGGCLNKKVFDMGKYLRCSGY
;
A
#
# COMPACT_ATOMS: atom_id res chain seq x y z
N MET A 1 -11.32 19.83 7.20
CA MET A 1 -11.01 18.72 6.27
C MET A 1 -11.03 17.44 7.09
N SER A 2 -12.15 16.74 7.13
CA SER A 2 -12.32 15.54 7.98
C SER A 2 -12.94 14.42 7.14
N GLY A 3 -12.11 13.46 6.76
CA GLY A 3 -12.38 12.35 5.86
C GLY A 3 -11.11 11.52 5.70
N TRP A 4 -11.01 10.68 4.67
CA TRP A 4 -9.86 9.79 4.43
C TRP A 4 -8.49 10.51 4.35
N ASN A 5 -8.48 11.78 3.94
CA ASN A 5 -7.27 12.61 3.91
C ASN A 5 -6.61 12.75 5.30
N GLY A 6 -7.38 12.79 6.39
CA GLY A 6 -6.80 12.89 7.74
C GLY A 6 -5.99 11.65 8.13
N TYR A 7 -6.38 10.48 7.65
CA TYR A 7 -5.60 9.25 7.84
C TYR A 7 -4.33 9.26 6.99
N VAL A 8 -4.40 9.75 5.76
CA VAL A 8 -3.21 9.92 4.90
C VAL A 8 -2.22 10.91 5.52
N ASP A 9 -2.70 12.03 6.06
CA ASP A 9 -1.88 13.04 6.73
C ASP A 9 -1.19 12.49 8.00
N SER A 10 -1.82 11.54 8.68
CA SER A 10 -1.20 10.86 9.83
C SER A 10 -0.12 9.83 9.41
N LEU A 11 -0.22 9.30 8.18
CA LEU A 11 0.73 8.36 7.61
C LEU A 11 1.95 9.07 7.04
N THR A 12 1.81 10.29 6.52
CA THR A 12 2.93 11.11 6.08
C THR A 12 3.82 11.47 7.29
N CYS A 13 5.09 11.11 7.19
CA CYS A 13 6.13 11.55 8.11
C CYS A 13 7.43 11.70 7.34
N ASP A 14 8.51 12.10 8.01
CA ASP A 14 9.80 12.33 7.34
C ASP A 14 10.32 11.10 6.55
N LYS A 15 9.92 9.88 6.92
CA LYS A 15 10.34 8.65 6.23
C LYS A 15 9.40 8.22 5.09
N VAL A 16 8.17 8.73 5.06
CA VAL A 16 7.14 8.35 4.08
C VAL A 16 7.12 9.42 3.00
N GLN A 17 7.39 9.02 1.76
CA GLN A 17 7.29 9.90 0.60
C GLN A 17 5.84 10.08 0.19
N GLU A 18 5.08 8.99 0.20
CA GLU A 18 3.73 8.97 -0.30
C GLU A 18 2.87 7.96 0.48
N ALA A 19 1.63 8.32 0.78
CA ALA A 19 0.66 7.45 1.41
C ALA A 19 -0.66 7.50 0.66
N CYS A 20 -1.38 6.38 0.66
CA CYS A 20 -2.69 6.29 0.05
C CYS A 20 -3.60 5.27 0.75
N ILE A 21 -4.90 5.52 0.70
CA ILE A 21 -5.95 4.62 1.13
C ILE A 21 -6.83 4.32 -0.07
N CYS A 22 -6.97 3.04 -0.39
CA CYS A 22 -7.78 2.56 -1.50
C CYS A 22 -8.88 1.64 -0.98
N GLY A 23 -10.12 1.83 -1.42
CA GLY A 23 -11.17 0.83 -1.25
C GLY A 23 -10.95 -0.32 -2.23
N TYR A 24 -11.05 -1.56 -1.77
CA TYR A 24 -10.91 -2.74 -2.64
C TYR A 24 -12.21 -3.55 -2.78
N LYS A 25 -13.19 -3.35 -1.90
CA LYS A 25 -14.51 -3.99 -1.99
C LYS A 25 -15.46 -3.21 -2.90
N GLY A 26 -16.33 -3.92 -3.61
CA GLY A 26 -17.33 -3.33 -4.50
C GLY A 26 -16.68 -2.75 -5.76
N THR A 27 -16.53 -1.43 -5.81
CA THR A 27 -15.87 -0.71 -6.91
C THR A 27 -14.51 -0.21 -6.43
N PRO A 28 -13.40 -0.90 -6.78
CA PRO A 28 -12.08 -0.52 -6.32
C PRO A 28 -11.72 0.90 -6.76
N SER A 29 -11.31 1.73 -5.81
CA SER A 29 -11.03 3.14 -6.05
C SER A 29 -10.10 3.72 -4.99
N VAL A 30 -9.39 4.78 -5.35
CA VAL A 30 -8.61 5.59 -4.42
C VAL A 30 -9.55 6.46 -3.59
N TRP A 31 -9.46 6.39 -2.26
CA TRP A 31 -10.26 7.22 -1.34
C TRP A 31 -9.54 8.48 -0.90
N ALA A 32 -8.22 8.39 -0.69
CA ALA A 32 -7.35 9.52 -0.41
C ALA A 32 -5.89 9.13 -0.69
N CYS A 33 -5.10 10.01 -1.28
CA CYS A 33 -3.65 9.88 -1.31
C CYS A 33 -2.97 11.23 -1.02
N THR A 34 -1.66 11.20 -0.79
CA THR A 34 -0.84 12.41 -0.68
C THR A 34 -0.96 13.27 -1.94
N ALA A 35 -1.14 14.57 -1.76
CA ALA A 35 -1.28 15.52 -2.87
C ALA A 35 -0.01 15.58 -3.72
N GLY A 36 -0.17 15.60 -5.05
CA GLY A 36 0.94 15.66 -6.00
C GLY A 36 1.76 14.37 -6.14
N GLY A 37 1.34 13.31 -5.47
CA GLY A 37 1.98 11.99 -5.55
C GLY A 37 1.44 11.11 -6.68
N THR A 38 2.17 10.02 -6.95
CA THR A 38 1.90 9.03 -8.00
C THR A 38 0.72 8.11 -7.71
N PHE A 39 0.43 7.81 -6.45
CA PHE A 39 -0.60 6.89 -5.99
C PHE A 39 -2.02 7.35 -6.34
N ASN A 40 -2.22 8.64 -6.64
CA ASN A 40 -3.49 9.11 -7.19
C ASN A 40 -3.84 8.43 -8.52
N ASN A 41 -2.85 7.88 -9.23
CA ASN A 41 -3.03 7.17 -10.50
C ASN A 41 -3.18 5.65 -10.33
N ILE A 42 -3.31 5.14 -9.09
CA ILE A 42 -3.57 3.71 -8.88
C ILE A 42 -4.91 3.36 -9.53
N THR A 43 -4.89 2.35 -10.38
CA THR A 43 -6.08 1.91 -11.12
C THR A 43 -6.86 0.83 -10.36
N ALA A 44 -8.15 0.68 -10.69
CA ALA A 44 -9.00 -0.37 -10.10
C ALA A 44 -8.48 -1.79 -10.39
N SER A 45 -7.82 -2.00 -11.55
CA SER A 45 -7.19 -3.26 -11.91
C SER A 45 -5.95 -3.56 -11.05
N GLU A 46 -5.14 -2.55 -10.74
CA GLU A 46 -4.00 -2.69 -9.82
C GLU A 46 -4.47 -3.01 -8.40
N ILE A 47 -5.52 -2.35 -7.91
CA ILE A 47 -6.12 -2.66 -6.59
C ILE A 47 -6.64 -4.11 -6.58
N SER A 48 -7.36 -4.51 -7.62
CA SER A 48 -7.86 -5.89 -7.76
C SER A 48 -6.72 -6.92 -7.81
N ALA A 49 -5.61 -6.59 -8.47
CA ALA A 49 -4.43 -7.45 -8.52
C ALA A 49 -3.78 -7.61 -7.14
N LEU A 50 -3.71 -6.55 -6.33
CA LEU A 50 -3.18 -6.61 -4.96
C LEU A 50 -3.96 -7.58 -4.06
N VAL A 51 -5.28 -7.68 -4.23
CA VAL A 51 -6.15 -8.54 -3.42
C VAL A 51 -6.53 -9.85 -4.11
N SER A 52 -5.93 -10.16 -5.26
CA SER A 52 -6.20 -11.38 -6.00
C SER A 52 -5.90 -12.62 -5.15
N ASP A 53 -6.72 -13.66 -5.31
CA ASP A 53 -6.55 -14.96 -4.67
C ASP A 53 -5.32 -15.72 -5.21
N ASN A 54 -4.88 -15.41 -6.43
CA ASN A 54 -3.72 -16.06 -7.03
C ASN A 54 -2.42 -15.37 -6.58
N ARG A 55 -1.97 -15.71 -5.37
CA ARG A 55 -0.79 -15.11 -4.73
C ARG A 55 0.52 -15.51 -5.40
N GLU A 56 0.64 -16.74 -5.89
CA GLU A 56 1.88 -17.25 -6.52
C GLU A 56 2.29 -16.43 -7.75
N LYS A 57 1.32 -16.03 -8.59
CA LYS A 57 1.58 -15.22 -9.78
C LYS A 57 2.16 -13.85 -9.44
N LEU A 58 1.87 -13.30 -8.26
CA LEU A 58 2.43 -12.02 -7.82
C LEU A 58 3.95 -12.11 -7.59
N PHE A 59 4.45 -13.25 -7.13
CA PHE A 59 5.89 -13.46 -6.94
C PHE A 59 6.64 -13.64 -8.27
N VAL A 60 6.03 -14.34 -9.23
CA VAL A 60 6.66 -14.61 -10.54
C VAL A 60 6.63 -13.38 -11.45
N ASN A 61 5.47 -12.77 -11.60
CA ASN A 61 5.27 -11.68 -12.57
C ASN A 61 5.48 -10.29 -11.96
N GLY A 62 5.51 -10.19 -10.63
CA GLY A 62 5.42 -8.92 -9.92
C GLY A 62 4.02 -8.31 -10.08
N LEU A 63 3.93 -7.02 -9.74
CA LEU A 63 2.71 -6.22 -9.92
C LEU A 63 3.07 -4.80 -10.32
N THR A 64 2.07 -4.03 -10.75
CA THR A 64 2.22 -2.59 -10.94
C THR A 64 1.40 -1.84 -9.89
N LEU A 65 1.93 -0.70 -9.45
CA LEU A 65 1.23 0.21 -8.56
C LEU A 65 1.40 1.63 -9.11
N ALA A 66 0.30 2.26 -9.53
CA ALA A 66 0.35 3.52 -10.28
C ALA A 66 1.29 3.46 -11.49
N GLY A 67 1.32 2.32 -12.20
CA GLY A 67 2.21 2.07 -13.33
C GLY A 67 3.66 1.75 -12.96
N MET A 68 4.07 1.86 -11.69
CA MET A 68 5.40 1.46 -11.25
C MET A 68 5.48 -0.05 -11.07
N ARG A 69 6.41 -0.70 -11.78
CA ARG A 69 6.68 -2.13 -11.58
C ARG A 69 7.23 -2.38 -10.17
N CYS A 70 6.69 -3.38 -9.50
CA CYS A 70 7.05 -3.75 -8.14
C CYS A 70 7.36 -5.25 -8.04
N SER A 71 8.35 -5.61 -7.23
CA SER A 71 8.56 -6.98 -6.72
C SER A 71 7.81 -7.15 -5.42
N VAL A 72 7.20 -8.30 -5.20
CA VAL A 72 6.75 -8.73 -3.89
C VAL A 72 7.95 -9.25 -3.09
N LEU A 73 8.17 -8.69 -1.90
CA LEU A 73 9.18 -9.15 -0.95
C LEU A 73 8.57 -10.12 0.08
N ARG A 74 7.36 -9.79 0.54
CA ARG A 74 6.62 -10.56 1.53
C ARG A 74 5.13 -10.37 1.29
N ASP A 75 4.36 -11.44 1.50
CA ASP A 75 2.92 -11.42 1.44
C ASP A 75 2.31 -12.20 2.60
N GLU A 76 1.69 -11.48 3.52
CA GLU A 76 1.03 -12.02 4.70
C GLU A 76 -0.43 -11.54 4.77
N PHE A 77 -1.04 -11.19 3.63
CA PHE A 77 -2.46 -10.78 3.57
C PHE A 77 -3.42 -11.85 4.09
N ALA A 78 -3.06 -13.13 3.98
CA ALA A 78 -3.85 -14.25 4.49
C ALA A 78 -3.59 -14.56 5.98
N VAL A 79 -2.53 -13.99 6.58
CA VAL A 79 -2.21 -14.20 8.00
C VAL A 79 -3.05 -13.25 8.84
N ALA A 80 -4.04 -13.80 9.54
CA ALA A 80 -5.07 -13.02 10.25
C ALA A 80 -4.51 -11.96 11.21
N ASP A 81 -3.36 -12.23 11.82
CA ASP A 81 -2.75 -11.30 12.80
C ASP A 81 -1.82 -10.25 12.17
N ASN A 82 -1.49 -10.35 10.87
CA ASN A 82 -0.59 -9.40 10.20
C ASN A 82 -1.27 -8.63 9.07
N GLN A 83 -1.81 -9.34 8.07
CA GLN A 83 -2.48 -8.75 6.90
C GLN A 83 -1.64 -7.67 6.19
N VAL A 84 -0.32 -7.82 6.17
CA VAL A 84 0.60 -6.90 5.52
C VAL A 84 1.28 -7.53 4.31
N MET A 85 1.72 -6.70 3.39
CA MET A 85 2.48 -7.08 2.21
C MET A 85 3.56 -6.03 1.97
N ASP A 86 4.78 -6.48 1.71
CA ASP A 86 5.91 -5.61 1.44
C ASP A 86 6.35 -5.78 0.00
N LEU A 87 6.55 -4.65 -0.68
CA LEU A 87 6.97 -4.57 -2.06
C LEU A 87 8.21 -3.69 -2.18
N ARG A 88 8.90 -3.82 -3.31
CA ARG A 88 9.94 -2.88 -3.73
C ARG A 88 9.78 -2.51 -5.18
N THR A 89 9.85 -1.23 -5.50
CA THR A 89 9.78 -0.77 -6.90
C THR A 89 10.99 -1.27 -7.69
N LYS A 90 10.78 -1.53 -8.97
CA LYS A 90 11.81 -1.92 -9.94
C LYS A 90 12.08 -0.71 -10.84
N ASN A 91 13.30 -0.21 -10.79
CA ASN A 91 13.77 0.83 -11.69
C ASN A 91 15.21 0.49 -12.12
N PRO A 92 15.46 0.13 -13.39
CA PRO A 92 16.80 -0.23 -13.86
C PRO A 92 17.76 0.97 -13.91
N ASN A 93 17.24 2.19 -14.03
CA ASN A 93 18.02 3.40 -14.30
C ASN A 93 17.90 4.43 -13.17
N GLY A 94 17.44 4.05 -11.97
CA GLY A 94 17.18 5.00 -10.91
C GLY A 94 16.91 4.37 -9.54
N PRO A 95 16.56 5.18 -8.53
CA PRO A 95 16.32 4.69 -7.19
C PRO A 95 15.11 3.76 -7.13
N THR A 96 15.18 2.81 -6.20
CA THR A 96 14.07 1.91 -5.85
C THR A 96 13.57 2.23 -4.45
N PHE A 97 12.28 2.07 -4.24
CA PHE A 97 11.59 2.45 -3.02
C PHE A 97 10.89 1.24 -2.41
N ASN A 98 10.91 1.14 -1.09
CA ASN A 98 10.12 0.16 -0.37
C ASN A 98 8.68 0.66 -0.24
N ILE A 99 7.73 -0.25 -0.42
CA ILE A 99 6.31 0.00 -0.26
C ILE A 99 5.78 -1.04 0.72
N SER A 100 5.00 -0.61 1.70
CA SER A 100 4.28 -1.52 2.58
C SER A 100 2.79 -1.28 2.44
N ILE A 101 2.03 -2.37 2.48
CA ILE A 101 0.59 -2.37 2.30
C ILE A 101 -0.03 -3.14 3.46
N CYS A 102 -1.10 -2.62 4.05
CA CYS A 102 -1.92 -3.36 5.01
C CYS A 102 -3.36 -3.48 4.49
N LYS A 103 -3.91 -4.69 4.56
CA LYS A 103 -5.29 -5.01 4.20
C LYS A 103 -6.20 -4.92 5.42
N THR A 104 -7.29 -4.19 5.27
CA THR A 104 -8.36 -4.06 6.28
C THR A 104 -9.62 -4.77 5.78
N GLU A 105 -10.79 -4.54 6.38
CA GLU A 105 -12.01 -5.23 5.91
C GLU A 105 -12.49 -4.72 4.55
N GLN A 106 -12.31 -3.43 4.24
CA GLN A 106 -12.74 -2.79 2.99
C GLN A 106 -11.67 -1.92 2.33
N ALA A 107 -10.61 -1.53 3.06
CA ALA A 107 -9.55 -0.67 2.56
C ALA A 107 -8.17 -1.34 2.49
N LEU A 108 -7.30 -0.78 1.65
CA LEU A 108 -5.86 -1.02 1.60
C LEU A 108 -5.15 0.26 2.02
N VAL A 109 -4.30 0.16 3.04
CA VAL A 109 -3.41 1.25 3.47
C VAL A 109 -2.06 1.03 2.81
N ILE A 110 -1.62 1.98 2.00
CA ILE A 110 -0.41 1.87 1.18
C ILE A 110 0.53 3.01 1.56
N VAL A 111 1.80 2.71 1.82
CA VAL A 111 2.84 3.74 2.01
C VAL A 111 4.09 3.41 1.20
N MET A 112 4.70 4.43 0.62
CA MET A 112 6.00 4.39 -0.01
C MET A 112 7.01 5.19 0.84
N GLY A 113 8.16 4.58 1.12
CA GLY A 113 9.25 5.27 1.78
C GLY A 113 10.01 6.20 0.83
N LYS A 114 10.66 7.22 1.40
CA LYS A 114 11.71 7.97 0.69
C LYS A 114 12.88 7.03 0.33
N ALA A 115 13.80 7.51 -0.51
CA ALA A 115 15.02 6.77 -0.83
C ALA A 115 15.75 6.33 0.46
N GLU A 116 16.29 5.11 0.44
CA GLU A 116 17.07 4.51 1.55
C GLU A 116 16.27 4.17 2.83
N VAL A 117 14.97 4.44 2.88
CA VAL A 117 14.14 4.06 4.03
C VAL A 117 13.92 2.55 4.07
N HIS A 118 14.28 1.93 5.20
CA HIS A 118 14.11 0.50 5.42
C HIS A 118 12.63 0.11 5.51
N GLY A 119 12.23 -0.95 4.77
CA GLY A 119 10.84 -1.40 4.68
C GLY A 119 10.19 -1.75 6.02
N GLY A 120 10.94 -2.28 6.99
CA GLY A 120 10.43 -2.56 8.33
C GLY A 120 9.84 -1.34 9.06
N CYS A 121 10.34 -0.12 8.82
CA CYS A 121 9.75 1.09 9.38
C CYS A 121 8.39 1.42 8.76
N LEU A 122 8.22 1.14 7.47
CA LEU A 122 6.98 1.34 6.72
C LEU A 122 5.94 0.29 7.10
N ASN A 123 6.37 -0.96 7.19
CA ASN A 123 5.55 -2.12 7.54
C ASN A 123 4.85 -1.90 8.90
N LYS A 124 5.61 -1.55 9.94
CA LYS A 124 5.05 -1.25 11.26
C LYS A 124 4.00 -0.14 11.19
N LYS A 125 4.24 0.89 10.38
CA LYS A 125 3.34 2.04 10.27
C LYS A 125 2.01 1.67 9.60
N VAL A 126 2.04 0.91 8.51
CA VAL A 126 0.80 0.44 7.87
C VAL A 126 0.08 -0.61 8.71
N PHE A 127 0.82 -1.43 9.45
CA PHE A 127 0.25 -2.40 10.38
C PHE A 127 -0.55 -1.70 11.48
N ASP A 128 0.03 -0.70 12.15
CA ASP A 128 -0.63 0.04 13.23
C ASP A 128 -1.89 0.77 12.70
N MET A 129 -1.81 1.40 11.53
CA MET A 129 -2.96 2.06 10.89
C MET A 129 -4.03 1.07 10.45
N GLY A 130 -3.64 -0.05 9.81
CA GLY A 130 -4.57 -1.08 9.38
C GLY A 130 -5.30 -1.71 10.56
N LYS A 131 -4.59 -1.95 11.67
CA LYS A 131 -5.20 -2.41 12.93
C LYS A 131 -6.22 -1.41 13.46
N TYR A 132 -5.89 -0.12 13.47
CA TYR A 132 -6.83 0.93 13.89
C TYR A 132 -8.10 0.93 13.02
N LEU A 133 -7.94 0.86 11.69
CA LEU A 133 -9.07 0.85 10.76
C LEU A 133 -9.97 -0.38 10.95
N ARG A 134 -9.38 -1.57 11.12
CA ARG A 134 -10.14 -2.80 11.43
C ARG A 134 -10.92 -2.69 12.73
N CYS A 135 -10.30 -2.17 13.79
CA CYS A 135 -11.00 -1.92 15.06
C CYS A 135 -12.12 -0.87 14.93
N SER A 136 -12.04 -0.01 13.92
CA SER A 136 -13.05 1.02 13.62
C SER A 136 -14.13 0.54 12.65
N GLY A 137 -14.11 -0.74 12.23
CA GLY A 137 -15.09 -1.33 11.30
C GLY A 137 -14.79 -1.08 9.81
N TYR A 138 -13.53 -0.78 9.47
CA TYR A 138 -13.05 -0.56 8.09
C TYR A 138 -12.09 -1.64 7.60
#